data_AF-A0A9W4SIX7-F1
#
_entry.id   AF-A0A9W4SIX7-F1
#
_cell.length_a   1.000
_cell.length_b   1.000
_cell.length_c   1.000
_cell.angle_alpha   90.00
_cell.angle_beta   90.00
_cell.angle_gamma   90.00
#
_symmetry.space_group_name_H-M   'P 1'
#
loop_
_entity.id
_entity.type
_entity.pdbx_description
1 polymer ?
#
loop_
_entity_poly.entity_id
_entity_poly.type
_entity_poly.pdbx_seq_one_letter_code
_entity_poly.pdbx_strand_id
1 'polypeptide(L)'
;MRPLSLFFLLLFVVILPSFFYLKASIHTREQITPLPEINKDVITGPVVMPQLGNATIKAELGRSSWNLLHTMMGRFPEHPTTDEKEALRSFIYLFSRLYPCGECATEFQAILARYPPQVSSRVAASQWACAVHNIVNQRLQKEIFDCGTVAEKYKCGCDDEKNA
;
A
#
# COMPACT_ATOMS: atom_id res chain seq x y z
N MET A 1 68.81 -23.58 25.29
CA MET A 1 68.48 -22.53 24.31
C MET A 1 67.61 -23.12 23.21
N ARG A 2 66.30 -22.84 23.23
CA ARG A 2 65.39 -22.85 22.07
C ARG A 2 64.08 -22.15 22.48
N PRO A 3 63.56 -21.21 21.68
CA PRO A 3 62.60 -20.21 22.13
C PRO A 3 61.17 -20.75 21.99
N LEU A 4 60.61 -21.28 23.08
CA LEU A 4 59.21 -21.74 23.11
C LEU A 4 58.20 -20.64 23.53
N SER A 5 58.67 -19.40 23.73
CA SER A 5 57.85 -18.32 24.32
C SER A 5 57.23 -17.38 23.27
N LEU A 6 57.78 -17.25 22.06
CA LEU A 6 57.24 -16.32 21.06
C LEU A 6 56.03 -16.86 20.29
N PHE A 7 55.87 -18.18 20.17
CA PHE A 7 54.79 -18.76 19.37
C PHE A 7 53.42 -18.70 20.06
N PHE A 8 53.41 -18.73 21.40
CA PHE A 8 52.16 -18.63 22.17
C PHE A 8 51.62 -17.18 22.27
N LEU A 9 52.49 -16.17 22.16
CA LEU A 9 52.05 -14.76 22.22
C LEU A 9 51.34 -14.31 20.94
N LEU A 10 51.73 -14.84 19.76
CA LEU A 10 51.12 -14.48 18.47
C LEU A 10 49.67 -14.95 18.32
N LEU A 11 49.30 -16.06 18.97
CA LEU A 11 47.91 -16.53 19.00
C LEU A 11 47.00 -15.62 19.83
N PHE A 12 47.51 -15.00 20.90
CA PHE A 12 46.68 -14.15 21.76
C PHE A 12 46.54 -12.71 21.24
N VAL A 13 47.52 -12.17 20.52
CA VAL A 13 47.49 -10.76 20.08
C VAL A 13 46.81 -10.57 18.72
N VAL A 14 46.73 -11.58 17.86
CA VAL A 14 46.15 -11.43 16.51
C VAL A 14 44.80 -12.16 16.37
N ILE A 15 44.63 -13.33 17.00
CA ILE A 15 43.44 -14.16 16.80
C ILE A 15 42.29 -13.74 17.71
N LEU A 16 42.56 -13.39 18.97
CA LEU A 16 41.52 -12.90 19.88
C LEU A 16 40.88 -11.58 19.41
N PRO A 17 41.63 -10.52 19.09
CA PRO A 17 41.00 -9.27 18.64
C PRO A 17 40.25 -9.42 17.32
N SER A 18 40.69 -10.31 16.41
CA SER A 18 39.97 -10.63 15.17
C SER A 18 38.64 -11.36 15.44
N PHE A 19 38.61 -12.28 16.41
CA PHE A 19 37.38 -12.95 16.85
C PHE A 19 36.40 -11.99 17.54
N PHE A 20 36.92 -11.03 18.33
CA PHE A 20 36.10 -9.98 18.94
C PHE A 20 35.53 -9.01 17.89
N TYR A 21 36.30 -8.65 16.86
CA TYR A 21 35.83 -7.84 15.73
C TYR A 21 34.71 -8.54 14.94
N LEU A 22 34.83 -9.84 14.67
CA LEU A 22 33.81 -10.61 13.95
C LEU A 22 32.51 -10.73 14.76
N LYS A 23 32.59 -10.94 16.09
CA LYS A 23 31.41 -10.95 16.97
C LYS A 23 30.73 -9.57 17.06
N ALA A 24 31.51 -8.48 17.10
CA ALA A 24 30.96 -7.13 17.13
C ALA A 24 30.21 -6.79 15.82
N SER A 25 30.70 -7.25 14.67
CA SER A 25 30.06 -7.02 13.37
C SER A 25 28.77 -7.84 13.14
N ILE A 26 28.57 -8.94 13.85
CA ILE A 26 27.34 -9.79 13.75
C ILE A 26 26.20 -9.23 14.62
N HIS A 27 26.49 -8.36 15.59
CA HIS A 27 25.47 -7.84 16.51
C HIS A 27 24.70 -6.60 16.01
N THR A 28 25.05 -6.06 14.84
CA THR A 28 24.20 -5.10 14.12
C THR A 28 23.24 -5.82 13.18
N ARG A 29 22.43 -6.74 13.73
CA ARG A 29 21.15 -7.07 13.09
C ARG A 29 20.18 -6.00 13.58
N GLU A 30 19.77 -5.11 12.67
CA GLU A 30 18.70 -4.13 12.91
C GLU A 30 17.63 -4.70 13.82
N GLN A 31 17.44 -4.07 14.98
CA GLN A 31 16.31 -4.34 15.85
C GLN A 31 15.08 -3.69 15.20
N ILE A 32 14.56 -4.32 14.14
CA ILE A 32 13.31 -3.94 13.49
C ILE A 32 12.22 -4.12 14.56
N THR A 33 11.68 -3.00 15.04
CA THR A 33 10.50 -3.05 15.91
C THR A 33 9.37 -3.63 15.07
N PRO A 34 8.72 -4.74 15.48
CA PRO A 34 7.64 -5.31 14.69
C PRO A 34 6.53 -4.26 14.54
N LEU A 35 6.07 -4.07 13.30
CA LEU A 35 4.94 -3.19 13.03
C LEU A 35 3.72 -3.70 13.83
N PRO A 36 2.87 -2.80 14.37
CA PRO A 36 1.62 -3.21 14.99
C PRO A 36 0.77 -4.01 14.00
N GLU A 37 0.16 -5.09 14.46
CA GLU A 37 -0.77 -5.85 13.63
C GLU A 37 -1.96 -4.98 13.20
N ILE A 38 -2.24 -4.94 11.89
CA ILE A 38 -3.43 -4.27 11.36
C ILE A 38 -4.62 -5.22 11.55
N ASN A 39 -5.39 -4.98 12.61
CA ASN A 39 -6.62 -5.73 12.87
C ASN A 39 -7.86 -5.04 12.27
N LYS A 40 -9.01 -5.70 12.40
CA LYS A 40 -10.29 -5.21 11.87
C LYS A 40 -10.66 -3.82 12.39
N ASP A 41 -10.42 -3.55 13.67
CA ASP A 41 -10.78 -2.28 14.31
C ASP A 41 -9.94 -1.12 13.76
N VAL A 42 -8.68 -1.39 13.41
CA VAL A 42 -7.79 -0.43 12.74
C VAL A 42 -8.27 -0.12 11.32
N ILE A 43 -8.82 -1.08 10.57
CA ILE A 43 -9.24 -0.80 9.19
C ILE A 43 -10.66 -0.24 9.10
N THR A 44 -11.59 -0.61 10.00
CA THR A 44 -13.00 -0.15 9.96
C THR A 44 -13.35 0.94 10.98
N GLY A 45 -12.36 1.60 11.59
CA GLY A 45 -12.59 2.70 12.53
C GLY A 45 -13.20 3.96 11.88
N PRO A 46 -13.50 4.99 12.69
CA PRO A 46 -14.12 6.22 12.21
C PRO A 46 -13.19 7.01 11.28
N VAL A 47 -13.79 7.95 10.55
CA VAL A 47 -13.08 8.98 9.79
C VAL A 47 -12.15 9.76 10.72
N VAL A 48 -10.89 9.90 10.29
CA VAL A 48 -9.85 10.61 11.06
C VAL A 48 -9.74 12.07 10.64
N MET A 49 -10.02 12.36 9.36
CA MET A 49 -9.73 13.66 8.76
C MET A 49 -10.86 14.68 8.96
N PRO A 50 -10.52 15.97 9.16
CA PRO A 50 -11.52 17.04 9.25
C PRO A 50 -12.11 17.39 7.87
N GLN A 51 -13.11 18.27 7.89
CA GLN A 51 -13.75 18.79 6.68
C GLN A 51 -12.75 19.53 5.77
N LEU A 52 -12.88 19.37 4.45
CA LEU A 52 -12.07 20.12 3.47
C LEU A 52 -12.92 21.19 2.78
N GLY A 53 -13.00 22.39 3.37
CA GLY A 53 -13.91 23.44 2.89
C GLY A 53 -13.58 24.04 1.51
N ASN A 54 -12.30 24.02 1.08
CA ASN A 54 -11.91 24.63 -0.19
C ASN A 54 -12.28 23.73 -1.39
N ALA A 55 -13.23 24.18 -2.21
CA ALA A 55 -13.76 23.41 -3.33
C ALA A 55 -12.72 23.09 -4.43
N THR A 56 -11.82 24.03 -4.74
CA THR A 56 -10.78 23.84 -5.76
C THR A 56 -9.79 22.78 -5.33
N ILE A 57 -9.28 22.89 -4.09
CA ILE A 57 -8.34 21.91 -3.51
C ILE A 57 -9.02 20.54 -3.39
N LYS A 58 -10.28 20.50 -2.95
CA LYS A 58 -11.07 19.25 -2.90
C LYS A 58 -11.20 18.58 -4.26
N ALA A 59 -11.48 19.35 -5.31
CA ALA A 59 -11.61 18.80 -6.66
C ALA A 59 -10.27 18.28 -7.20
N GLU A 60 -9.17 18.99 -6.92
CA GLU A 60 -7.82 18.55 -7.28
C GLU A 60 -7.41 17.27 -6.57
N LEU A 61 -7.58 17.24 -5.24
CA LEU A 61 -7.37 16.04 -4.44
C LEU A 61 -8.20 14.87 -4.97
N GLY A 62 -9.49 15.09 -5.26
CA GLY A 62 -10.38 14.09 -5.85
C GLY A 62 -9.83 13.50 -7.15
N ARG A 63 -9.41 14.34 -8.11
CA ARG A 63 -8.84 13.88 -9.39
C ARG A 63 -7.57 13.06 -9.17
N SER A 64 -6.66 13.53 -8.33
CA SER A 64 -5.40 12.84 -8.04
C SER A 64 -5.62 11.49 -7.36
N SER A 65 -6.57 11.43 -6.43
CA SER A 65 -6.88 10.18 -5.72
C SER A 65 -7.58 9.16 -6.61
N TRP A 66 -8.51 9.60 -7.46
CA TRP A 66 -9.10 8.68 -8.45
C TRP A 66 -8.07 8.18 -9.44
N ASN A 67 -7.13 9.02 -9.87
CA ASN A 67 -6.02 8.57 -10.71
C ASN A 67 -5.19 7.48 -10.02
N LEU A 68 -4.82 7.68 -8.74
CA LEU A 68 -4.12 6.67 -7.96
C LEU A 68 -4.91 5.36 -7.86
N LEU A 69 -6.18 5.42 -7.45
CA LEU A 69 -7.02 4.24 -7.25
C LEU A 69 -7.21 3.46 -8.54
N HIS A 70 -7.58 4.11 -9.63
CA HIS A 70 -7.79 3.44 -10.91
C HIS A 70 -6.50 2.84 -11.48
N THR A 71 -5.37 3.54 -11.35
CA THR A 71 -4.07 3.00 -11.77
C THR A 71 -3.69 1.78 -10.95
N MET A 72 -3.86 1.84 -9.62
CA MET A 72 -3.59 0.72 -8.73
C MET A 72 -4.45 -0.51 -9.07
N MET A 73 -5.75 -0.31 -9.36
CA MET A 73 -6.63 -1.42 -9.74
C MET A 73 -6.28 -2.00 -11.11
N GLY A 74 -5.94 -1.15 -12.07
CA GLY A 74 -5.48 -1.58 -13.40
C GLY A 74 -4.15 -2.33 -13.36
N ARG A 75 -3.35 -2.14 -12.31
CA ARG A 75 -2.06 -2.83 -12.09
C ARG A 75 -2.15 -4.07 -11.22
N PHE A 76 -3.26 -4.27 -10.50
CA PHE A 76 -3.46 -5.40 -9.59
C PHE A 76 -3.31 -6.75 -10.33
N PRO A 77 -2.91 -7.86 -9.68
CA PRO A 77 -2.77 -9.14 -10.35
C PRO A 77 -4.10 -9.69 -10.89
N GLU A 78 -4.05 -10.43 -12.00
CA GLU A 78 -5.24 -11.16 -12.49
C GLU A 78 -5.58 -12.34 -11.56
N HIS A 79 -4.55 -12.96 -10.96
CA HIS A 79 -4.69 -14.07 -10.02
C HIS A 79 -3.97 -13.74 -8.70
N PRO A 80 -4.56 -12.86 -7.86
CA PRO A 80 -3.92 -12.42 -6.63
C PRO A 80 -3.94 -13.53 -5.57
N THR A 81 -2.86 -13.59 -4.80
CA THR A 81 -2.71 -14.39 -3.58
C THR A 81 -3.64 -13.87 -2.48
N THR A 82 -3.80 -14.65 -1.40
CA THR A 82 -4.57 -14.22 -0.22
C THR A 82 -4.00 -12.95 0.40
N ASP A 83 -2.67 -12.85 0.48
CA ASP A 83 -1.99 -11.67 1.00
C ASP A 83 -2.31 -10.41 0.19
N GLU A 84 -2.17 -10.47 -1.14
CA GLU A 84 -2.46 -9.32 -2.02
C GLU A 84 -3.93 -8.90 -1.98
N LYS A 85 -4.86 -9.85 -1.84
CA LYS A 85 -6.29 -9.58 -1.64
C LYS A 85 -6.53 -8.80 -0.36
N GLU A 86 -5.96 -9.25 0.76
CA GLU A 86 -6.12 -8.59 2.04
C GLU A 86 -5.38 -7.25 2.09
N ALA A 87 -4.24 -7.12 1.43
CA ALA A 87 -3.51 -5.86 1.30
C ALA A 87 -4.36 -4.80 0.58
N LEU A 88 -4.93 -5.14 -0.59
CA LEU A 88 -5.79 -4.21 -1.32
C LEU A 88 -7.07 -3.86 -0.54
N ARG A 89 -7.71 -4.86 0.06
CA ARG A 89 -8.91 -4.64 0.89
C ARG A 89 -8.60 -3.71 2.06
N SER A 90 -7.53 -3.97 2.80
CA SER A 90 -7.10 -3.17 3.93
C SER A 90 -6.74 -1.75 3.51
N PHE A 91 -6.03 -1.59 2.38
CA PHE A 91 -5.71 -0.29 1.82
C PHE A 91 -6.98 0.54 1.56
N ILE A 92 -8.02 -0.02 0.92
CA ILE A 92 -9.25 0.71 0.63
C ILE A 92 -9.97 1.17 1.90
N TYR A 93 -10.05 0.30 2.91
CA TYR A 93 -10.67 0.66 4.18
C TYR A 93 -9.85 1.72 4.92
N LEU A 94 -8.53 1.60 4.98
CA LEU A 94 -7.65 2.62 5.58
C LEU A 94 -7.70 3.94 4.81
N PHE A 95 -7.74 3.89 3.48
CA PHE A 95 -7.92 5.06 2.63
C PHE A 95 -9.22 5.79 2.99
N SER A 96 -10.32 5.08 3.22
CA SER A 96 -11.59 5.70 3.63
C SER A 96 -11.49 6.42 4.98
N ARG A 97 -10.63 5.98 5.89
CA ARG A 97 -10.42 6.61 7.20
C ARG A 97 -9.55 7.86 7.10
N LEU A 98 -8.51 7.78 6.26
CA LEU A 98 -7.43 8.75 6.16
C LEU A 98 -7.58 9.72 4.99
N TYR A 99 -8.64 9.60 4.19
CA TYR A 99 -8.84 10.50 3.05
C TYR A 99 -8.97 11.95 3.52
N PRO A 100 -8.14 12.90 3.03
CA PRO A 100 -8.04 14.26 3.60
C PRO A 100 -9.17 15.20 3.15
N CYS A 101 -10.40 14.69 3.25
CA CYS A 101 -11.68 15.38 3.12
C CYS A 101 -12.70 14.60 3.96
N GLY A 102 -12.97 15.03 5.19
CA GLY A 102 -13.76 14.28 6.18
C GLY A 102 -15.19 13.97 5.72
N GLU A 103 -15.86 14.90 5.05
CA GLU A 103 -17.15 14.67 4.40
C GLU A 103 -17.05 13.66 3.26
N CYS A 104 -16.00 13.73 2.43
CA CYS A 104 -15.79 12.77 1.36
C CYS A 104 -15.53 11.36 1.92
N ALA A 105 -14.74 11.27 2.99
CA ALA A 105 -14.41 10.05 3.72
C ALA A 105 -15.65 9.40 4.36
N THR A 106 -16.48 10.21 5.04
CA THR A 106 -17.73 9.76 5.66
C THR A 106 -18.66 9.13 4.62
N GLU A 107 -18.83 9.83 3.50
CA GLU A 107 -19.62 9.34 2.39
C GLU A 107 -19.02 8.07 1.76
N PHE A 108 -17.70 8.00 1.61
CA PHE A 108 -17.03 6.84 1.05
C PHE A 108 -17.18 5.61 1.96
N GLN A 109 -17.10 5.78 3.29
CA GLN A 109 -17.38 4.70 4.24
C GLN A 109 -18.82 4.17 4.10
N ALA A 110 -19.81 5.05 3.90
CA ALA A 110 -21.19 4.63 3.64
C ALA A 110 -21.32 3.82 2.34
N ILE A 111 -20.60 4.21 1.28
CA ILE A 111 -20.53 3.44 0.04
C ILE A 111 -19.88 2.07 0.29
N LEU A 112 -18.75 2.00 1.00
CA LEU A 112 -18.04 0.74 1.28
C LEU A 112 -18.88 -0.24 2.11
N ALA A 113 -19.73 0.27 3.02
CA ALA A 113 -20.64 -0.57 3.79
C ALA A 113 -21.65 -1.33 2.91
N ARG A 114 -22.01 -0.76 1.74
CA ARG A 114 -22.95 -1.39 0.79
C ARG A 114 -22.26 -2.07 -0.40
N TYR A 115 -21.10 -1.58 -0.80
CA TYR A 115 -20.35 -2.03 -1.97
C TYR A 115 -18.89 -2.30 -1.58
N PRO A 116 -18.60 -3.38 -0.84
CA PRO A 116 -17.25 -3.69 -0.38
C PRO A 116 -16.30 -3.95 -1.57
N PRO A 117 -14.98 -3.70 -1.41
CA PRO A 117 -14.01 -3.85 -2.48
C PRO A 117 -13.95 -5.27 -3.02
N GLN A 118 -14.04 -5.38 -4.35
CA GLN A 118 -13.87 -6.64 -5.06
C GLN A 118 -12.40 -6.83 -5.41
N VAL A 119 -11.75 -7.81 -4.79
CA VAL A 119 -10.30 -8.03 -4.89
C VAL A 119 -9.96 -9.37 -5.53
N SER A 120 -10.91 -10.02 -6.21
CA SER A 120 -10.70 -11.37 -6.76
C SER A 120 -9.76 -11.40 -7.96
N SER A 121 -9.66 -10.30 -8.72
CA SER A 121 -8.76 -10.10 -9.86
C SER A 121 -8.62 -8.62 -10.20
N ARG A 122 -7.69 -8.29 -11.10
CA ARG A 122 -7.54 -6.96 -11.72
C ARG A 122 -8.84 -6.44 -12.30
N VAL A 123 -9.54 -7.27 -13.08
CA VAL A 123 -10.81 -6.90 -13.72
C VAL A 123 -11.86 -6.59 -12.66
N ALA A 124 -12.00 -7.46 -11.65
CA ALA A 124 -12.96 -7.24 -10.58
C ALA A 124 -12.68 -5.94 -9.80
N ALA A 125 -11.42 -5.67 -9.45
CA ALA A 125 -11.01 -4.47 -8.74
C ALA A 125 -11.24 -3.20 -9.58
N SER A 126 -10.87 -3.23 -10.87
CA SER A 126 -11.02 -2.09 -11.78
C SER A 126 -12.50 -1.75 -12.02
N GLN A 127 -13.32 -2.77 -12.26
CA GLN A 127 -14.76 -2.59 -12.48
C GLN A 127 -15.46 -2.10 -11.20
N TRP A 128 -15.10 -2.63 -10.04
CA TRP A 128 -15.61 -2.15 -8.76
C TRP A 128 -15.23 -0.68 -8.52
N ALA A 129 -13.98 -0.29 -8.75
CA ALA A 129 -13.54 1.10 -8.59
C ALA A 129 -14.30 2.05 -9.54
N CYS A 130 -14.57 1.61 -10.78
CA CYS A 130 -15.36 2.38 -11.73
C CYS A 130 -16.81 2.55 -11.26
N ALA A 131 -17.47 1.46 -10.86
CA ALA A 131 -18.84 1.50 -10.37
C ALA A 131 -18.98 2.43 -9.16
N VAL A 132 -18.07 2.33 -8.19
CA VAL A 132 -18.06 3.20 -7.00
C VAL A 132 -17.76 4.66 -7.35
N HIS A 133 -16.85 4.93 -8.29
CA HIS A 133 -16.62 6.29 -8.77
C HIS A 133 -17.88 6.86 -9.44
N ASN A 134 -18.65 6.04 -10.16
CA ASN A 134 -19.92 6.46 -10.74
C ASN A 134 -21.02 6.75 -9.71
N ILE A 135 -21.04 6.06 -8.56
CA ILE A 135 -21.92 6.43 -7.43
C ILE A 135 -21.59 7.85 -6.95
N VAL A 136 -20.31 8.18 -6.83
CA VAL A 136 -19.86 9.53 -6.47
C VAL A 136 -20.21 10.55 -7.57
N ASN A 137 -20.01 10.21 -8.85
CA ASN A 137 -20.39 11.07 -9.97
C ASN A 137 -21.89 11.37 -9.96
N GLN A 138 -22.73 10.35 -9.78
CA GLN A 138 -24.19 10.52 -9.70
C GLN A 138 -24.58 11.47 -8.56
N ARG A 139 -24.01 11.29 -7.35
CA ARG A 139 -24.27 12.19 -6.22
C ARG A 139 -23.85 13.63 -6.52
N LEU A 140 -22.73 13.80 -7.21
CA LEU A 140 -22.19 15.10 -7.59
C LEU A 140 -22.77 15.62 -8.92
N GLN A 141 -23.80 14.98 -9.47
CA GLN A 141 -24.46 15.34 -10.73
C GLN A 141 -23.48 15.47 -11.91
N LYS A 142 -22.49 14.56 -11.97
CA LYS A 142 -21.53 14.43 -13.06
C LYS A 142 -21.99 13.35 -14.03
N GLU A 143 -21.45 13.40 -15.26
CA GLU A 143 -21.65 12.35 -16.25
C GLU A 143 -21.21 10.98 -15.71
N ILE A 144 -21.97 9.95 -16.07
CA ILE A 144 -21.64 8.57 -15.75
C ILE A 144 -20.59 8.09 -16.75
N PHE A 145 -19.49 7.56 -16.23
CA PHE A 145 -18.41 7.03 -17.04
C PHE A 145 -18.73 5.61 -17.51
N ASP A 146 -18.48 5.29 -18.78
CA ASP A 146 -18.61 3.93 -19.29
C ASP A 146 -17.46 3.04 -18.79
N CYS A 147 -17.77 2.17 -17.83
CA CYS A 147 -16.79 1.24 -17.25
C CYS A 147 -16.24 0.21 -18.25
N GLY A 148 -16.86 0.02 -19.43
CA GLY A 148 -16.30 -0.78 -20.51
C GLY A 148 -14.97 -0.23 -21.03
N THR A 149 -14.75 1.08 -20.90
CA THR A 149 -13.55 1.79 -21.38
C THR A 149 -12.53 2.10 -20.27
N VAL A 150 -12.73 1.59 -19.04
CA VAL A 150 -11.89 1.95 -17.89
C VAL A 150 -10.41 1.58 -18.08
N ALA A 151 -10.14 0.44 -18.71
CA ALA A 151 -8.78 -0.04 -18.98
C ALA A 151 -8.04 0.82 -20.03
N GLU A 152 -8.78 1.44 -20.94
CA GLU A 152 -8.22 2.34 -21.96
C GLU A 152 -7.89 3.70 -21.36
N LYS A 153 -8.78 4.22 -20.50
CA LYS A 153 -8.59 5.50 -19.80
C LYS A 153 -7.42 5.45 -18.81
N TYR A 154 -7.39 4.39 -18.00
CA TYR A 154 -6.34 4.17 -17.01
C TYR A 154 -5.48 3.00 -17.45
N LYS A 155 -4.68 3.25 -18.49
CA LYS A 155 -3.70 2.26 -18.96
C LYS A 155 -2.87 1.80 -17.78
N CYS A 156 -2.73 0.48 -17.62
CA CYS A 156 -1.90 -0.05 -16.53
C CYS A 156 -0.46 0.42 -16.62
N GLY A 157 0.02 0.88 -17.80
CA GLY A 157 1.44 1.17 -18.04
C GLY A 157 2.25 -0.11 -18.04
N CYS A 158 1.60 -1.25 -18.27
CA CYS A 158 2.29 -2.48 -18.63
C CYS A 158 2.88 -2.17 -20.00
N ASP A 159 4.21 -2.22 -20.15
CA ASP A 159 4.78 -2.23 -21.48
C ASP A 159 4.08 -3.34 -22.27
N ASP A 160 3.72 -3.07 -23.53
CA ASP A 160 3.18 -4.11 -24.38
C ASP A 160 4.24 -5.23 -24.42
N GLU A 161 4.03 -6.32 -23.67
CA GLU A 161 4.91 -7.49 -23.61
C GLU A 161 4.87 -8.22 -24.97
N LYS A 162 5.38 -7.55 -25.99
CA LYS A 162 5.79 -8.16 -27.25
C LYS A 162 7.29 -8.38 -27.29
N ASN A 163 8.07 -7.99 -26.27
CA ASN A 163 9.51 -8.28 -26.16
C ASN A 163 10.05 -8.18 -24.70
N ALA A 164 9.62 -9.05 -23.79
CA ALA A 164 10.32 -9.28 -22.52
C ALA A 164 10.43 -10.79 -22.26
#